data_AF-A0A662JG41-F1
#
_entry.id   AF-A0A662JG41-F1
#
_cell.length_a   1.000
_cell.length_b   1.000
_cell.length_c   1.000
_cell.angle_alpha   90.00
_cell.angle_beta   90.00
_cell.angle_gamma   90.00
#
_symmetry.space_group_name_H-M   'P 1'
#
loop_
_entity.id
_entity.type
_entity.pdbx_description
1 polymer ?
#
loop_
_entity_poly.entity_id
_entity_poly.type
_entity_poly.pdbx_seq_one_letter_code
_entity_poly.pdbx_strand_id
1 'polypeptide(L)'
;MKTGSTIPSWAWSVYNGVRQLFFPREILSILYAKPKLGLITALAVMVIGVLVCSLTGTDVFLTYIRTGFKGSFAIPELNLYVRTDPRLFSAVTFIATWFIFSIIPYTVVSALKWEWDWNKLSRFLEGSAVSMLPAAIYVVIHSAVMSTGITGYATFASLGALFGILWALMIGSIAASLSIVKRISGSKALIIMVIVAYLCMTAQQALIVKWFATP
;
A
#
# COMPACT_ATOMS: atom_id res chain seq x y z
N MET A 1 23.70 -24.40 -28.87
CA MET A 1 23.47 -25.08 -27.58
C MET A 1 22.35 -24.37 -26.86
N LYS A 2 21.21 -25.04 -26.65
CA LYS A 2 20.10 -24.53 -25.83
C LYS A 2 20.51 -24.68 -24.36
N THR A 3 20.79 -23.59 -23.67
CA THR A 3 20.91 -23.56 -22.21
C THR A 3 19.52 -23.75 -21.60
N GLY A 4 19.07 -25.01 -21.54
CA GLY A 4 17.86 -25.39 -20.82
C GLY A 4 18.08 -25.17 -19.33
N SER A 5 17.29 -24.29 -18.72
CA SER A 5 17.35 -24.00 -17.29
C SER A 5 17.20 -25.29 -16.48
N THR A 6 18.20 -25.60 -15.64
CA THR A 6 18.31 -26.75 -14.73
C THR A 6 17.41 -26.68 -13.50
N ILE A 7 16.28 -25.96 -13.58
CA ILE A 7 15.36 -25.80 -12.45
C ILE A 7 14.28 -26.89 -12.55
N PRO A 8 14.10 -27.74 -11.51
CA PRO A 8 13.04 -28.74 -11.48
C PRO A 8 11.65 -28.12 -11.70
N SER A 9 10.75 -28.83 -12.37
CA SER A 9 9.40 -28.33 -12.72
C SER A 9 8.59 -27.86 -11.49
N TRP A 10 8.75 -28.52 -10.34
CA TRP A 10 8.13 -28.11 -9.08
C TRP A 10 8.70 -26.78 -8.56
N ALA A 11 10.01 -26.55 -8.68
CA ALA A 11 10.65 -25.30 -8.26
C ALA A 11 10.24 -24.14 -9.17
N TRP A 12 10.03 -24.41 -10.46
CA TRP A 12 9.44 -23.44 -11.39
C TRP A 12 7.99 -23.11 -11.05
N SER A 13 7.20 -24.11 -10.67
CA SER A 13 5.82 -23.91 -10.20
C SER A 13 5.77 -23.07 -8.92
N VAL A 14 6.62 -23.37 -7.94
CA VAL A 14 6.75 -22.60 -6.70
C VAL A 14 7.19 -21.17 -6.98
N TYR A 15 8.21 -20.98 -7.82
CA TYR A 15 8.67 -19.65 -8.24
C TYR A 15 7.55 -18.84 -8.89
N ASN A 16 6.78 -19.45 -9.79
CA ASN A 16 5.65 -18.78 -10.44
C ASN A 16 4.53 -18.45 -9.45
N GLY A 17 4.24 -19.34 -8.49
CA GLY A 17 3.28 -19.10 -7.42
C GLY A 17 3.68 -17.92 -6.53
N VAL A 18 4.93 -17.90 -6.06
CA VAL A 18 5.47 -16.79 -5.26
C VAL A 18 5.46 -15.50 -6.07
N ARG A 19 5.90 -15.53 -7.33
CA ARG A 19 5.87 -14.37 -8.23
C ARG A 19 4.45 -13.83 -8.39
N GLN A 20 3.45 -14.68 -8.59
CA GLN A 20 2.06 -14.25 -8.72
C GLN A 20 1.50 -13.68 -7.42
N LEU A 21 1.93 -14.17 -6.27
CA LEU A 21 1.50 -13.64 -4.98
C LEU A 21 1.94 -12.17 -4.82
N PHE A 22 3.22 -11.87 -5.10
CA PHE A 22 3.78 -10.52 -4.96
C PHE A 22 3.58 -9.62 -6.19
N PHE A 23 3.30 -10.19 -7.34
CA PHE A 23 3.11 -9.45 -8.58
C PHE A 23 1.99 -10.09 -9.41
N PRO A 24 0.71 -9.97 -8.97
CA PRO A 24 -0.45 -10.68 -9.51
C PRO A 24 -0.93 -10.12 -10.86
N ARG A 25 -0.01 -9.92 -11.82
CA ARG A 25 -0.28 -9.23 -13.09
C ARG A 25 -1.36 -9.94 -13.90
N GLU A 26 -1.40 -11.26 -13.89
CA GLU A 26 -2.37 -12.07 -14.63
C GLU A 26 -3.76 -12.01 -13.98
N ILE A 27 -3.83 -12.00 -12.64
CA ILE A 27 -5.10 -11.86 -11.92
C ILE A 27 -5.66 -10.44 -12.12
N LEU A 28 -4.79 -9.43 -12.00
CA LEU A 28 -5.18 -8.04 -12.21
C LEU A 28 -5.59 -7.78 -13.66
N SER A 29 -4.96 -8.39 -14.66
CA SER A 29 -5.35 -8.20 -16.06
C SER A 29 -6.78 -8.67 -16.35
N ILE A 30 -7.27 -9.70 -15.63
CA ILE A 30 -8.67 -10.14 -15.69
C ILE A 30 -9.61 -9.04 -15.16
N LEU A 31 -9.24 -8.37 -14.06
CA LEU A 31 -10.01 -7.24 -13.53
C LEU A 31 -10.03 -6.07 -14.54
N TYR A 32 -8.89 -5.77 -15.17
CA TYR A 32 -8.83 -4.74 -16.22
C TYR A 32 -9.62 -5.11 -17.49
N ALA A 33 -9.87 -6.39 -17.75
CA ALA A 33 -10.73 -6.84 -18.83
C ALA A 33 -12.23 -6.66 -18.52
N LYS A 34 -12.61 -6.47 -17.25
CA LYS A 34 -14.00 -6.33 -16.79
C LYS A 34 -14.17 -5.02 -16.00
N PRO A 35 -14.29 -3.86 -16.67
CA PRO A 35 -14.22 -2.55 -16.03
C PRO A 35 -15.27 -2.32 -14.94
N LYS A 36 -16.51 -2.79 -15.13
CA LYS A 36 -17.56 -2.68 -14.10
C LYS A 36 -17.21 -3.45 -12.82
N LEU A 37 -16.63 -4.64 -12.96
CA LEU A 37 -16.21 -5.46 -11.83
C LEU A 37 -15.01 -4.84 -11.12
N GLY A 38 -14.04 -4.31 -11.89
CA GLY A 38 -12.89 -3.58 -11.36
C GLY A 38 -13.30 -2.43 -10.43
N LEU A 39 -14.20 -1.57 -10.90
CA LEU A 39 -14.71 -0.43 -10.12
C LEU A 39 -15.44 -0.88 -8.84
N ILE A 40 -16.34 -1.86 -8.94
CA ILE A 40 -17.08 -2.37 -7.76
C ILE A 40 -16.11 -2.93 -6.72
N THR A 41 -15.10 -3.69 -7.16
CA THR A 41 -14.11 -4.30 -6.28
C THR A 41 -13.23 -3.23 -5.63
N ALA A 42 -12.81 -2.22 -6.39
CA ALA A 42 -12.06 -1.08 -5.88
C ALA A 42 -12.84 -0.31 -4.80
N LEU A 43 -14.11 0.01 -5.06
CA LEU A 43 -14.98 0.68 -4.10
C LEU A 43 -15.18 -0.15 -2.84
N ALA A 44 -15.43 -1.45 -2.97
CA ALA A 44 -15.59 -2.34 -1.82
C ALA A 44 -14.33 -2.37 -0.93
N VAL A 45 -13.14 -2.52 -1.53
CA VAL A 45 -11.87 -2.53 -0.77
C VAL A 45 -11.63 -1.20 -0.07
N MET A 46 -11.89 -0.07 -0.74
CA MET A 46 -11.73 1.26 -0.13
C MET A 46 -12.70 1.48 1.03
N VAL A 47 -13.98 1.13 0.86
CA VAL A 47 -14.99 1.24 1.92
C VAL A 47 -14.62 0.36 3.11
N ILE A 48 -14.22 -0.89 2.88
CA ILE A 48 -13.79 -1.80 3.95
C ILE A 48 -12.56 -1.23 4.68
N GLY A 49 -11.54 -0.79 3.95
CA GLY A 49 -10.34 -0.21 4.55
C GLY A 49 -10.62 1.01 5.41
N VAL A 50 -11.43 1.94 4.88
CA VAL A 50 -11.86 3.15 5.61
C VAL A 50 -12.65 2.79 6.86
N LEU A 51 -13.61 1.87 6.77
CA LEU A 51 -14.42 1.45 7.90
C LEU A 51 -13.57 0.79 8.98
N VAL A 52 -12.69 -0.12 8.61
CA VAL A 52 -11.80 -0.82 9.56
C VAL A 52 -10.87 0.17 10.26
N CYS A 53 -10.22 1.07 9.53
CA CYS A 53 -9.33 2.08 10.13
C CYS A 53 -10.11 3.01 11.07
N SER A 54 -11.28 3.49 10.65
CA SER A 54 -12.16 4.36 11.44
C SER A 54 -12.67 3.69 12.72
N LEU A 55 -13.14 2.44 12.64
CA LEU A 55 -13.69 1.71 13.79
C LEU A 55 -12.62 1.34 14.80
N THR A 56 -11.41 1.03 14.35
CA THR A 56 -10.30 0.60 15.22
C THR A 56 -9.48 1.76 15.75
N GLY A 57 -9.63 2.98 15.20
CA GLY A 57 -8.74 4.11 15.50
C GLY A 57 -7.29 3.82 15.10
N THR A 58 -7.12 3.03 14.04
CA THR A 58 -5.81 2.62 13.53
C THR A 58 -5.49 3.44 12.31
N ASP A 59 -4.49 4.31 12.45
CA ASP A 59 -4.01 5.14 11.35
C ASP A 59 -3.04 4.34 10.48
N VAL A 60 -3.26 4.38 9.16
CA VAL A 60 -2.33 3.83 8.17
C VAL A 60 -1.61 5.00 7.54
N PHE A 61 -0.39 5.26 7.96
CA PHE A 61 0.40 6.34 7.42
C PHE A 61 1.47 5.78 6.49
N LEU A 62 1.33 5.98 5.18
CA LEU A 62 2.34 5.74 4.14
C LEU A 62 3.17 4.45 4.30
N THR A 63 4.13 4.41 5.22
CA THR A 63 4.95 3.22 5.48
C THR A 63 4.87 2.61 6.87
N TYR A 64 3.95 3.00 7.74
CA TYR A 64 3.68 2.30 9.00
C TYR A 64 2.21 2.41 9.43
N ILE A 65 1.85 1.62 10.44
CA ILE A 65 0.52 1.59 11.03
C ILE A 65 0.62 1.92 12.52
N ARG A 66 -0.22 2.85 13.00
CA ARG A 66 -0.25 3.29 14.40
C ARG A 66 -1.61 3.02 15.00
N THR A 67 -1.62 2.44 16.19
CA THR A 67 -2.84 2.26 17.00
C THR A 67 -2.91 3.29 18.12
N GLY A 68 -4.14 3.63 18.52
CA GLY A 68 -4.37 4.45 19.71
C GLY A 68 -4.09 5.94 19.53
N PHE A 69 -4.31 6.49 18.34
CA PHE A 69 -4.28 7.93 18.15
C PHE A 69 -5.36 8.62 18.99
N LYS A 70 -4.97 9.63 19.77
CA LYS A 70 -5.84 10.28 20.78
C LYS A 70 -6.50 11.59 20.28
N GLY A 71 -6.49 11.86 18.97
CA GLY A 71 -7.26 12.96 18.38
C GLY A 71 -6.58 14.33 18.38
N SER A 72 -5.29 14.38 18.69
CA SER A 72 -4.49 15.61 18.63
C SER A 72 -3.30 15.40 17.70
N PHE A 73 -3.30 16.13 16.60
CA PHE A 73 -2.15 16.23 15.70
C PHE A 73 -1.62 17.66 15.75
N ALA A 74 -0.38 17.82 16.19
CA ALA A 74 0.29 19.11 16.21
C ALA A 74 1.44 19.07 15.20
N ILE A 75 1.50 20.05 14.30
CA ILE A 75 2.70 20.40 13.54
C ILE A 75 3.20 21.72 14.12
N PRO A 76 4.12 21.69 15.10
CA PRO A 76 4.59 22.89 15.80
C PRO A 76 5.12 23.96 14.85
N GLU A 77 5.78 23.56 13.77
CA GLU A 77 6.48 24.47 12.85
C GLU A 77 5.57 25.20 11.89
N LEU A 78 4.32 24.73 11.74
CA LEU A 78 3.29 25.40 10.98
C LEU A 78 2.27 26.09 11.89
N ASN A 79 2.49 26.11 13.21
CA ASN A 79 1.49 26.49 14.22
C ASN A 79 0.15 25.79 13.99
N LEU A 80 0.18 24.57 13.46
CA LEU A 80 -1.00 23.85 13.05
C LEU A 80 -1.39 22.88 14.16
N TYR A 81 -2.38 23.26 14.95
CA TYR A 81 -2.97 22.39 15.97
C TYR A 81 -4.33 21.90 15.46
N VAL A 82 -4.37 20.64 15.03
CA VAL A 82 -5.61 20.04 14.54
C VAL A 82 -6.10 19.05 15.58
N ARG A 83 -7.16 19.46 16.29
CA ARG A 83 -7.96 18.56 17.08
C ARG A 83 -8.93 17.88 16.13
N THR A 84 -8.66 16.62 15.82
CA THR A 84 -9.41 15.86 14.82
C THR A 84 -10.05 14.67 15.51
N ASP A 85 -11.28 14.34 15.11
CA ASP A 85 -11.88 13.06 15.50
C ASP A 85 -10.89 11.93 15.08
N PRO A 86 -10.40 11.11 16.03
CA PRO A 86 -9.47 10.03 15.73
C PRO A 86 -9.97 9.10 14.63
N ARG A 87 -11.28 8.84 14.58
CA ARG A 87 -11.90 7.94 13.60
C ARG A 87 -11.84 8.51 12.19
N LEU A 88 -12.15 9.81 12.07
CA LEU A 88 -12.05 10.53 10.81
C LEU A 88 -10.59 10.61 10.34
N PHE A 89 -9.67 10.85 11.27
CA PHE A 89 -8.25 10.91 10.96
C PHE A 89 -7.70 9.55 10.47
N SER A 90 -8.08 8.44 11.11
CA SER A 90 -7.73 7.08 10.64
C SER A 90 -8.28 6.77 9.26
N ALA A 91 -9.52 7.15 8.96
CA ALA A 91 -10.09 7.03 7.62
C ALA A 91 -9.30 7.84 6.57
N VAL A 92 -8.96 9.09 6.90
CA VAL A 92 -8.25 9.99 5.99
C VAL A 92 -6.82 9.51 5.73
N THR A 93 -6.10 9.00 6.73
CA THR A 93 -4.74 8.48 6.55
C THR A 93 -4.71 7.28 5.60
N PHE A 94 -5.71 6.38 5.67
CA PHE A 94 -5.85 5.27 4.73
C PHE A 94 -6.05 5.76 3.29
N ILE A 95 -6.97 6.70 3.08
CA ILE A 95 -7.25 7.30 1.75
C ILE A 95 -6.02 8.02 1.22
N ALA A 96 -5.35 8.82 2.06
CA ALA A 96 -4.14 9.54 1.70
C ALA A 96 -3.01 8.59 1.31
N THR A 97 -2.86 7.48 2.04
CA THR A 97 -1.88 6.44 1.72
C THR A 97 -2.13 5.85 0.34
N TRP A 98 -3.36 5.40 0.06
CA TRP A 98 -3.75 4.92 -1.27
C TRP A 98 -3.47 5.96 -2.36
N PHE A 99 -3.88 7.21 -2.13
CA PHE A 99 -3.76 8.27 -3.11
C PHE A 99 -2.31 8.59 -3.44
N ILE A 100 -1.44 8.68 -2.43
CA ILE A 100 -0.01 8.97 -2.62
C ILE A 100 0.70 7.83 -3.38
N PHE A 101 0.44 6.57 -3.00
CA PHE A 101 0.98 5.40 -3.70
C PHE A 101 0.41 5.18 -5.10
N SER A 102 -0.62 5.94 -5.47
CA SER A 102 -1.20 5.89 -6.82
C SER A 102 -0.73 7.09 -7.66
N ILE A 103 -0.90 8.31 -7.18
CA ILE A 103 -0.62 9.50 -7.98
C ILE A 103 0.87 9.68 -8.25
N ILE A 104 1.74 9.49 -7.25
CA ILE A 104 3.17 9.74 -7.43
C ILE A 104 3.78 8.78 -8.47
N PRO A 105 3.62 7.45 -8.36
CA PRO A 105 4.19 6.53 -9.34
C PRO A 105 3.63 6.72 -10.75
N TYR A 106 2.32 7.00 -10.86
CA TYR A 106 1.70 7.29 -12.14
C TYR A 106 2.30 8.55 -12.79
N THR A 107 2.49 9.61 -12.00
CA THR A 107 3.05 10.88 -12.45
C THR A 107 4.50 10.71 -12.89
N VAL A 108 5.32 9.99 -12.11
CA VAL A 108 6.71 9.67 -12.46
C VAL A 108 6.77 8.96 -13.81
N VAL A 109 5.98 7.91 -14.02
CA VAL A 109 5.98 7.19 -15.31
C VAL A 109 5.45 8.07 -16.44
N SER A 110 4.43 8.88 -16.19
CA SER A 110 3.86 9.81 -17.18
C SER A 110 4.89 10.85 -17.63
N ALA A 111 5.64 11.41 -16.69
CA ALA A 111 6.73 12.36 -16.98
C ALA A 111 7.85 11.68 -17.77
N LEU A 112 8.31 10.50 -17.34
CA LEU A 112 9.36 9.73 -18.03
C LEU A 112 8.99 9.33 -19.47
N LYS A 113 7.69 9.20 -19.75
CA LYS A 113 7.18 8.87 -21.09
C LYS A 113 6.67 10.08 -21.87
N TRP A 114 6.60 11.26 -21.26
CA TRP A 114 5.91 12.43 -21.79
C TRP A 114 4.45 12.13 -22.20
N GLU A 115 3.75 11.32 -21.41
CA GLU A 115 2.39 10.84 -21.69
C GLU A 115 1.49 10.92 -20.45
N TRP A 116 0.64 11.95 -20.40
CA TRP A 116 -0.46 12.04 -19.44
C TRP A 116 -1.78 11.59 -20.07
N ASP A 117 -2.57 10.81 -19.34
CA ASP A 117 -3.84 10.26 -19.80
C ASP A 117 -4.77 10.02 -18.59
N TRP A 118 -5.91 10.71 -18.57
CA TRP A 118 -6.88 10.64 -17.47
C TRP A 118 -7.61 9.30 -17.39
N ASN A 119 -7.86 8.65 -18.53
CA ASN A 119 -8.53 7.35 -18.58
C ASN A 119 -7.61 6.25 -18.02
N LYS A 120 -6.33 6.30 -18.38
CA LYS A 120 -5.31 5.43 -17.79
C LYS A 120 -5.15 5.70 -16.29
N LEU A 121 -5.20 6.97 -15.85
CA LEU A 121 -5.14 7.30 -14.42
C LEU A 121 -6.32 6.70 -13.65
N SER A 122 -7.55 6.87 -14.13
CA SER A 122 -8.75 6.27 -13.52
C SER A 122 -8.61 4.76 -13.36
N ARG A 123 -8.23 4.08 -14.44
CA ARG A 123 -7.99 2.62 -14.41
C ARG A 123 -6.90 2.24 -13.42
N PHE A 124 -5.83 3.02 -13.34
CA PHE A 124 -4.77 2.75 -12.39
C PHE A 124 -5.22 2.95 -10.93
N LEU A 125 -6.02 3.98 -10.65
CA LEU A 125 -6.60 4.24 -9.33
C LEU A 125 -7.51 3.09 -8.87
N GLU A 126 -8.31 2.51 -9.78
CA GLU A 126 -9.11 1.32 -9.49
C GLU A 126 -8.23 0.12 -9.12
N GLY A 127 -7.20 -0.17 -9.93
CA GLY A 127 -6.30 -1.29 -9.67
C GLY A 127 -5.43 -1.10 -8.41
N SER A 128 -4.99 0.12 -8.12
CA SER A 128 -4.25 0.42 -6.90
C SER A 128 -5.15 0.37 -5.66
N ALA A 129 -6.43 0.75 -5.77
CA ALA A 129 -7.42 0.61 -4.70
C ALA A 129 -7.62 -0.86 -4.31
N VAL A 130 -7.80 -1.75 -5.30
CA VAL A 130 -7.85 -3.21 -5.04
C VAL A 130 -6.55 -3.70 -4.37
N SER A 131 -5.42 -3.13 -4.78
CA SER A 131 -4.12 -3.47 -4.22
C SER A 131 -3.93 -3.00 -2.77
N MET A 132 -4.82 -2.18 -2.20
CA MET A 132 -4.83 -1.81 -0.77
C MET A 132 -5.40 -2.89 0.15
N LEU A 133 -5.95 -3.99 -0.41
CA LEU A 133 -6.53 -5.06 0.41
C LEU A 133 -5.56 -5.66 1.44
N PRO A 134 -4.26 -5.93 1.13
CA PRO A 134 -3.29 -6.36 2.14
C PRO A 134 -3.15 -5.37 3.31
N ALA A 135 -3.25 -4.06 3.05
CA ALA A 135 -3.25 -3.03 4.08
C ALA A 135 -4.42 -3.19 5.04
N ALA A 136 -5.63 -3.29 4.48
CA ALA A 136 -6.85 -3.45 5.26
C ALA A 136 -6.81 -4.74 6.09
N ILE A 137 -6.34 -5.85 5.51
CA ILE A 137 -6.17 -7.13 6.21
C ILE A 137 -5.22 -6.97 7.40
N TYR A 138 -4.08 -6.29 7.22
CA TYR A 138 -3.16 -6.05 8.32
C TYR A 138 -3.82 -5.26 9.44
N VAL A 139 -4.56 -4.19 9.13
CA VAL A 139 -5.25 -3.38 10.15
C VAL A 139 -6.23 -4.22 10.96
N VAL A 140 -7.00 -5.10 10.31
CA VAL A 140 -7.91 -6.03 11.00
C VAL A 140 -7.14 -6.93 11.95
N ILE A 141 -6.11 -7.63 11.46
CA ILE A 141 -5.34 -8.58 12.26
C ILE A 141 -4.64 -7.88 13.42
N HIS A 142 -3.95 -6.76 13.13
CA HIS A 142 -3.26 -5.96 14.13
C HIS A 142 -4.21 -5.49 15.22
N SER A 143 -5.38 -4.97 14.85
CA SER A 143 -6.38 -4.50 15.83
C SER A 143 -6.95 -5.64 16.66
N ALA A 144 -7.22 -6.79 16.05
CA ALA A 144 -7.71 -7.97 16.75
C ALA A 144 -6.67 -8.53 17.74
N VAL A 145 -5.39 -8.55 17.37
CA VAL A 145 -4.32 -8.99 18.28
C VAL A 145 -4.17 -8.01 19.44
N MET A 146 -4.16 -6.69 19.17
CA MET A 146 -4.02 -5.69 20.24
C MET A 146 -5.22 -5.66 21.20
N SER A 147 -6.44 -5.95 20.72
CA SER A 147 -7.63 -5.99 21.58
C SER A 147 -7.64 -7.16 22.58
N THR A 148 -6.90 -8.23 22.31
CA THR A 148 -6.72 -9.35 23.26
C THR A 148 -5.83 -9.02 24.45
N GLY A 149 -5.15 -7.87 24.44
CA GLY A 149 -4.24 -7.47 25.51
C GLY A 149 -2.93 -8.27 25.56
N ILE A 150 -2.63 -9.09 24.55
CA ILE A 150 -1.38 -9.83 24.46
C ILE A 150 -0.22 -8.85 24.24
N THR A 151 0.63 -8.72 25.24
CA THR A 151 1.85 -7.88 25.17
C THR A 151 3.08 -8.77 25.25
N GLY A 152 4.01 -8.63 24.30
CA GLY A 152 5.27 -9.39 24.32
C GLY A 152 6.10 -9.20 23.05
N TYR A 153 7.43 -9.33 23.19
CA TYR A 153 8.36 -9.15 22.07
C TYR A 153 8.04 -10.07 20.88
N ALA A 154 7.70 -11.33 21.14
CA ALA A 154 7.34 -12.29 20.09
C ALA A 154 6.12 -11.83 19.28
N THR A 155 5.07 -11.33 19.94
CA THR A 155 3.86 -10.81 19.28
C THR A 155 4.18 -9.60 18.41
N PHE A 156 4.97 -8.65 18.91
CA PHE A 156 5.40 -7.49 18.14
C PHE A 156 6.28 -7.87 16.94
N ALA A 157 7.20 -8.83 17.12
CA ALA A 157 8.03 -9.34 16.04
C ALA A 157 7.18 -10.03 14.95
N SER A 158 6.20 -10.84 15.34
CA SER A 158 5.26 -11.49 14.40
C SER A 158 4.39 -10.47 13.66
N LEU A 159 3.87 -9.46 14.35
CA LEU A 159 3.12 -8.36 13.71
C LEU A 159 4.01 -7.53 12.78
N GLY A 160 5.28 -7.32 13.13
CA GLY A 160 6.25 -6.66 12.25
C GLY A 160 6.56 -7.47 10.99
N ALA A 161 6.75 -8.79 11.14
CA ALA A 161 6.98 -9.69 10.01
C ALA A 161 5.75 -9.75 9.08
N LEU A 162 4.55 -9.86 9.65
CA LEU A 162 3.29 -9.84 8.90
C LEU A 162 3.11 -8.51 8.16
N PHE A 163 3.44 -7.39 8.82
CA PHE A 163 3.43 -6.07 8.18
C PHE A 163 4.33 -6.07 6.95
N GLY A 164 5.60 -6.45 7.09
CA GLY A 164 6.55 -6.48 5.98
C GLY A 164 6.06 -7.30 4.78
N ILE A 165 5.46 -8.46 5.03
CA ILE A 165 4.90 -9.32 3.99
C ILE A 165 3.72 -8.63 3.29
N LEU A 166 2.71 -8.17 4.05
CA LEU A 166 1.51 -7.55 3.48
C LEU A 166 1.84 -6.22 2.77
N TRP A 167 2.85 -5.49 3.23
CA TRP A 167 3.37 -4.29 2.56
C TRP A 167 4.05 -4.61 1.23
N ALA A 168 4.91 -5.62 1.20
CA ALA A 168 5.53 -6.06 -0.05
C ALA A 168 4.48 -6.51 -1.07
N LEU A 169 3.42 -7.22 -0.62
CA LEU A 169 2.30 -7.62 -1.48
C LEU A 169 1.53 -6.43 -2.04
N MET A 170 1.24 -5.42 -1.21
CA MET A 170 0.59 -4.18 -1.65
C MET A 170 1.44 -3.47 -2.72
N ILE A 171 2.71 -3.19 -2.41
CA ILE A 171 3.64 -2.47 -3.30
C ILE A 171 3.78 -3.20 -4.64
N GLY A 172 3.98 -4.53 -4.60
CA GLY A 172 4.13 -5.33 -5.81
C GLY A 172 2.84 -5.41 -6.64
N SER A 173 1.67 -5.44 -6.00
CA SER A 173 0.37 -5.39 -6.68
C SER A 173 0.11 -4.04 -7.35
N ILE A 174 0.46 -2.93 -6.70
CA ILE A 174 0.38 -1.59 -7.31
C ILE A 174 1.37 -1.48 -8.49
N ALA A 175 2.59 -2.01 -8.35
CA ALA A 175 3.56 -2.07 -9.43
C ALA A 175 3.04 -2.88 -10.63
N ALA A 176 2.35 -4.00 -10.39
CA ALA A 176 1.73 -4.80 -11.43
C ALA A 176 0.62 -4.03 -12.15
N SER A 177 -0.25 -3.34 -11.41
CA SER A 177 -1.26 -2.44 -11.96
C SER A 177 -0.63 -1.35 -12.85
N LEU A 178 0.44 -0.69 -12.38
CA LEU A 178 1.14 0.35 -13.12
C LEU A 178 1.76 -0.21 -14.42
N SER A 179 2.37 -1.40 -14.34
CA SER A 179 2.93 -2.12 -15.49
C SER A 179 1.89 -2.43 -16.56
N ILE A 180 0.67 -2.83 -16.16
CA ILE A 180 -0.44 -3.11 -17.07
C ILE A 180 -0.90 -1.82 -17.75
N VAL A 181 -1.24 -0.80 -16.97
CA VAL A 181 -1.85 0.44 -17.47
C VAL A 181 -0.90 1.25 -18.34
N LYS A 182 0.35 1.44 -17.88
CA LYS A 182 1.36 2.21 -18.61
C LYS A 182 2.18 1.38 -19.59
N ARG A 183 1.90 0.06 -19.70
CA ARG A 183 2.61 -0.87 -20.60
C ARG A 183 4.13 -0.73 -20.46
N ILE A 184 4.63 -0.84 -19.24
CA ILE A 184 6.08 -0.85 -18.93
C ILE A 184 6.49 -2.22 -18.41
N SER A 185 7.79 -2.52 -18.42
CA SER A 185 8.29 -3.75 -17.80
C SER A 185 7.95 -3.77 -16.31
N GLY A 186 7.57 -4.95 -15.80
CA GLY A 186 7.21 -5.10 -14.39
C GLY A 186 8.36 -4.73 -13.45
N SER A 187 9.60 -5.02 -13.85
CA SER A 187 10.80 -4.63 -13.12
C SER A 187 10.94 -3.11 -12.97
N LYS A 188 10.71 -2.34 -14.03
CA LYS A 188 10.75 -0.87 -13.97
C LYS A 188 9.63 -0.32 -13.09
N ALA A 189 8.42 -0.86 -13.22
CA ALA A 189 7.30 -0.47 -12.38
C ALA A 189 7.58 -0.73 -10.88
N LEU A 190 8.16 -1.90 -10.57
CA LEU A 190 8.51 -2.27 -9.20
C LEU A 190 9.60 -1.36 -8.64
N ILE A 191 10.65 -1.07 -9.41
CA ILE A 191 11.71 -0.15 -8.98
C ILE A 191 11.13 1.23 -8.64
N ILE A 192 10.27 1.78 -9.52
CA ILE A 192 9.62 3.08 -9.27
C ILE A 192 8.79 3.03 -7.99
N MET A 193 7.98 1.99 -7.80
CA MET A 193 7.16 1.82 -6.60
C MET A 193 7.99 1.74 -5.32
N VAL A 194 9.10 0.98 -5.35
CA VAL A 194 10.01 0.85 -4.20
C VAL A 194 10.68 2.19 -3.89
N ILE A 195 11.13 2.93 -4.90
CA ILE A 195 11.71 4.26 -4.70
C ILE A 195 10.68 5.21 -4.08
N VAL A 196 9.44 5.23 -4.60
CA VAL A 196 8.37 6.06 -4.04
C VAL A 196 8.08 5.66 -2.59
N ALA A 197 7.95 4.37 -2.29
CA ALA A 197 7.75 3.89 -0.92
C ALA A 197 8.89 4.31 0.01
N TYR A 198 10.13 4.19 -0.44
CA TYR A 198 11.30 4.60 0.33
C TYR A 198 11.31 6.11 0.59
N LEU A 199 11.02 6.94 -0.42
CA LEU A 199 10.92 8.41 -0.26
C LEU A 199 9.79 8.81 0.68
N CYS A 200 8.65 8.11 0.62
CA CYS A 200 7.56 8.32 1.57
C CYS A 200 7.99 7.96 3.00
N MET A 201 8.71 6.85 3.18
CA MET A 201 9.24 6.45 4.49
C MET A 201 10.22 7.47 5.04
N THR A 202 11.17 7.96 4.24
CA THR A 202 12.17 8.93 4.70
C THR A 202 11.54 10.28 5.02
N ALA A 203 10.61 10.77 4.19
CA ALA A 203 9.86 12.00 4.48
C ALA A 203 9.07 11.87 5.79
N GLN A 204 8.45 10.72 6.01
CA GLN A 204 7.68 10.45 7.21
C GLN A 204 8.56 10.30 8.46
N GLN A 205 9.71 9.63 8.37
CA GLN A 205 10.68 9.56 9.46
C GLN A 205 11.28 10.93 9.76
N ALA A 206 11.55 11.76 8.76
CA ALA A 206 12.03 13.12 8.97
C ALA A 206 11.01 13.96 9.75
N LEU A 207 9.72 13.83 9.45
CA LEU A 207 8.64 14.47 10.23
C LEU A 207 8.61 13.98 11.68
N ILE A 208 8.74 12.67 11.90
CA ILE A 208 8.70 12.07 13.23
C ILE A 208 9.93 12.44 14.07
N VAL A 209 11.13 12.33 13.51
CA VAL A 209 12.38 12.69 14.21
C VAL A 209 12.35 14.17 14.58
N LYS A 210 11.85 15.03 13.69
CA LYS A 210 11.69 16.45 13.99
C LYS A 210 10.71 16.67 15.15
N TRP A 211 9.59 15.94 15.22
CA TRP A 211 8.63 15.99 16.34
C TRP A 211 9.19 15.54 17.68
N PHE A 212 10.17 14.64 17.71
CA PHE A 212 10.81 14.20 18.96
C PHE A 212 12.05 15.02 19.33
N ALA A 213 12.67 15.70 18.37
CA ALA A 213 13.88 16.50 18.58
C ALA A 213 13.60 18.00 18.78
N THR A 214 12.36 18.47 18.59
CA THR A 214 11.94 19.81 19.03
C THR A 214 11.39 19.71 20.45
N PRO A 215 12.01 20.37 21.45
CA PRO A 215 11.52 20.40 22.83
C PRO A 215 10.18 21.14 22.96
#